data_AF-A0A660N7P0-F1
#
_entry.id   AF-A0A660N7P0-F1
#
_cell.length_a   1.000
_cell.length_b   1.000
_cell.length_c   1.000
_cell.angle_alpha   90.00
_cell.angle_beta   90.00
_cell.angle_gamma   90.00
#
_symmetry.space_group_name_H-M   'P 1'
#
loop_
_entity.id
_entity.type
_entity.pdbx_description
1 polymer ?
#
loop_
_entity_poly.entity_id
_entity_poly.type
_entity_poly.pdbx_seq_one_letter_code
_entity_poly.pdbx_strand_id
1 'polypeptide(L)'
;MAKNTPQTPTQPENETEALAQNPTSPEQAQQETLQPQDAANAALQAEITALREANAALTAERDAAQAALLAAQQAAAQASATQPENPDADPRQAILACSADGVEFWRGGVLFNHEWQRIERAEVGEEAWQRIVNEPRLRIKAADEYGA
;
A
#
# COMPACT_ATOMS: atom_id res chain seq x y z
N MET A 1 -69.02 -72.41 -6.87
CA MET A 1 -68.48 -71.13 -7.39
C MET A 1 -69.44 -70.01 -7.01
N ALA A 2 -68.88 -68.87 -6.58
CA ALA A 2 -69.53 -67.60 -6.19
C ALA A 2 -70.34 -67.62 -4.87
N LYS A 3 -70.34 -66.59 -4.00
CA LYS A 3 -69.52 -65.38 -3.79
C LYS A 3 -70.00 -64.76 -2.45
N ASN A 4 -69.07 -64.15 -1.72
CA ASN A 4 -69.23 -62.99 -0.82
C ASN A 4 -69.77 -63.15 0.62
N THR A 5 -68.93 -62.59 1.50
CA THR A 5 -68.90 -62.46 2.95
C THR A 5 -69.86 -61.38 3.48
N PRO A 6 -70.41 -61.51 4.71
CA PRO A 6 -71.15 -60.43 5.37
C PRO A 6 -70.22 -59.36 5.99
N GLN A 7 -70.67 -58.11 5.95
CA GLN A 7 -70.06 -56.93 6.58
C GLN A 7 -70.23 -56.95 8.12
N THR A 8 -69.30 -56.33 8.87
CA THR A 8 -69.56 -55.34 9.95
C THR A 8 -68.21 -54.71 10.40
N PRO A 9 -68.15 -53.41 10.75
CA PRO A 9 -66.93 -52.61 10.84
C PRO A 9 -66.35 -52.55 12.26
N THR A 10 -65.04 -52.33 12.41
CA THR A 10 -64.48 -51.79 13.65
C THR A 10 -63.12 -51.14 13.38
N GLN A 11 -63.05 -49.83 13.64
CA GLN A 11 -61.86 -49.12 14.12
C GLN A 11 -62.37 -48.21 15.25
N PRO A 12 -61.52 -47.70 16.16
CA PRO A 12 -60.07 -47.88 16.30
C PRO A 12 -59.67 -48.29 17.74
N GLU A 13 -58.42 -48.67 17.99
CA GLU A 13 -57.75 -48.35 19.27
C GLU A 13 -56.23 -48.65 19.20
N ASN A 14 -55.45 -47.57 19.29
CA ASN A 14 -54.09 -47.42 19.82
C ASN A 14 -53.04 -48.51 19.55
N GLU A 15 -52.09 -48.18 18.67
CA GLU A 15 -50.66 -48.34 18.98
C GLU A 15 -49.92 -47.14 18.38
N THR A 16 -50.11 -46.03 19.08
CA THR A 16 -49.27 -44.84 19.07
C THR A 16 -47.81 -45.24 19.35
N GLU A 17 -46.89 -44.65 18.59
CA GLU A 17 -45.47 -44.46 18.98
C GLU A 17 -44.61 -45.70 19.22
N ALA A 18 -44.11 -46.30 18.14
CA ALA A 18 -42.75 -46.84 18.10
C ALA A 18 -41.76 -45.81 17.50
N LEU A 19 -41.97 -44.53 17.81
CA LEU A 19 -40.98 -43.47 17.57
C LEU A 19 -40.11 -43.37 18.82
N ALA A 20 -38.82 -43.64 18.65
CA ALA A 20 -37.72 -43.20 19.51
C ALA A 20 -37.68 -43.76 20.96
N GLN A 21 -37.32 -45.04 21.10
CA GLN A 21 -36.54 -45.42 22.28
C GLN A 21 -35.05 -45.16 22.00
N ASN A 22 -34.61 -43.94 22.29
CA ASN A 22 -33.20 -43.68 22.54
C ASN A 22 -33.13 -42.92 23.87
N PRO A 23 -32.82 -43.59 25.01
CA PRO A 23 -32.54 -42.87 26.23
C PRO A 23 -31.11 -42.34 26.09
N THR A 24 -30.93 -41.24 25.36
CA THR A 24 -29.68 -40.49 25.43
C THR A 24 -29.58 -40.01 26.87
N SER A 25 -28.74 -40.68 27.67
CA SER A 25 -28.52 -40.30 29.06
C SER A 25 -28.10 -38.83 29.09
N PRO A 26 -28.56 -38.00 30.04
CA PRO A 26 -28.24 -36.57 30.07
C PRO A 26 -26.74 -36.28 29.98
N GLU A 27 -25.90 -37.22 30.40
CA GLU A 27 -24.44 -37.18 30.30
C GLU A 27 -23.92 -37.38 28.86
N GLN A 28 -24.55 -38.24 28.05
CA GLN A 28 -24.23 -38.39 26.62
C GLN A 28 -24.68 -37.17 25.82
N ALA A 29 -25.87 -36.63 26.10
CA ALA A 29 -26.34 -35.41 25.45
C ALA A 29 -25.46 -34.20 25.77
N GLN A 30 -24.94 -34.12 27.00
CA GLN A 30 -23.94 -33.11 27.40
C GLN A 30 -22.58 -33.33 26.72
N GLN A 31 -22.10 -34.57 26.61
CA GLN A 31 -20.85 -34.86 25.89
C GLN A 31 -20.94 -34.53 24.39
N GLU A 32 -22.07 -34.85 23.75
CA GLU A 32 -22.31 -34.55 22.33
C GLU A 32 -22.42 -33.05 22.05
N THR A 33 -22.77 -32.23 23.04
CA THR A 33 -22.78 -30.76 22.93
C THR A 33 -21.43 -30.12 23.29
N LEU A 34 -20.67 -30.71 24.22
CA LEU A 34 -19.33 -30.23 24.60
C LEU A 34 -18.29 -30.44 23.49
N GLN A 35 -18.31 -31.59 22.79
CA GLN A 35 -17.36 -31.89 21.71
C GLN A 35 -17.36 -30.85 20.56
N PRO A 36 -18.50 -30.47 19.95
CA PRO A 36 -18.51 -29.43 18.93
C PRO A 36 -18.16 -28.05 19.48
N GLN A 37 -18.41 -27.80 20.77
CA GLN A 37 -18.06 -26.54 21.42
C GLN A 37 -16.54 -26.43 21.66
N ASP A 38 -15.87 -27.50 22.08
CA ASP A 38 -14.41 -27.56 22.19
C ASP A 38 -13.73 -27.41 20.81
N ALA A 39 -14.28 -28.05 19.78
CA ALA A 39 -13.78 -27.91 18.41
C ALA A 39 -13.92 -26.46 17.90
N ALA A 40 -15.06 -25.81 18.19
CA ALA A 40 -15.28 -24.40 17.85
C ALA A 40 -14.33 -23.47 18.61
N ASN A 41 -14.11 -23.72 19.90
CA ASN A 41 -13.16 -22.95 20.72
C ASN A 41 -11.71 -23.11 20.22
N ALA A 42 -11.30 -24.32 19.85
CA ALA A 42 -9.98 -24.56 19.28
C ALA A 42 -9.78 -23.85 17.93
N ALA A 43 -10.80 -23.85 17.07
CA ALA A 43 -10.77 -23.12 15.81
C ALA A 43 -10.68 -21.60 16.03
N LEU A 44 -11.45 -21.06 16.97
CA LEU A 44 -11.41 -19.64 17.33
C LEU A 44 -10.03 -19.24 17.89
N GLN A 45 -9.43 -20.10 18.71
CA GLN A 45 -8.09 -19.88 19.27
C GLN A 45 -7.01 -19.87 18.18
N ALA A 46 -7.13 -20.75 17.19
CA ALA A 46 -6.25 -20.79 16.03
C ALA A 46 -6.37 -19.51 15.19
N GLU A 47 -7.59 -19.02 14.96
CA GLU A 47 -7.84 -17.77 14.23
C GLU A 47 -7.28 -16.55 14.97
N ILE A 48 -7.48 -16.47 16.30
CA ILE A 48 -6.89 -15.41 17.13
C ILE A 48 -5.36 -15.42 17.03
N THR A 49 -4.76 -16.61 17.01
CA THR A 49 -3.30 -16.75 16.88
C THR A 49 -2.82 -16.26 15.51
N ALA A 50 -3.46 -16.73 14.43
CA ALA A 50 -3.14 -16.31 13.08
C ALA A 50 -3.30 -14.78 12.88
N LEU A 51 -4.37 -14.20 13.42
CA LEU A 51 -4.60 -12.75 13.37
C LEU A 51 -3.55 -11.96 14.15
N ARG A 52 -3.05 -12.48 15.27
CA ARG A 52 -1.97 -11.84 16.04
C ARG A 52 -0.65 -11.89 15.28
N GLU A 53 -0.33 -13.01 14.65
CA GLU A 53 0.87 -13.17 13.82
C GLU A 53 0.82 -12.24 12.61
N ALA A 54 -0.33 -12.16 11.92
CA ALA A 54 -0.53 -11.25 10.80
C ALA A 54 -0.39 -9.78 11.21
N ASN A 55 -0.96 -9.38 12.35
CA ASN A 55 -0.79 -8.02 12.87
C ASN A 55 0.66 -7.70 13.24
N ALA A 56 1.40 -8.64 13.80
CA ALA A 56 2.81 -8.47 14.10
C ALA A 56 3.63 -8.24 12.81
N ALA A 57 3.36 -9.02 11.77
CA ALA A 57 4.00 -8.87 10.46
C ALA A 57 3.69 -7.50 9.82
N LEU A 58 2.42 -7.08 9.80
CA LEU A 58 2.02 -5.79 9.26
C LEU A 58 2.62 -4.61 10.04
N THR A 59 2.77 -4.75 11.36
CA THR A 59 3.44 -3.73 12.19
C THR A 59 4.90 -3.60 11.80
N ALA A 60 5.61 -4.73 11.67
CA ALA A 60 7.01 -4.74 11.26
C ALA A 60 7.21 -4.13 9.86
N GLU A 61 6.34 -4.44 8.91
CA GLU A 61 6.38 -3.88 7.56
C GLU A 61 6.13 -2.37 7.55
N ARG A 62 5.16 -1.90 8.33
CA ARG A 62 4.89 -0.47 8.51
C ARG A 62 6.10 0.26 9.11
N ASP A 63 6.71 -0.28 10.15
CA ASP A 63 7.87 0.33 10.80
C ASP A 63 9.07 0.39 9.86
N ALA A 64 9.30 -0.67 9.08
CA ALA A 64 10.34 -0.68 8.03
C ALA A 64 10.07 0.36 6.94
N ALA A 65 8.81 0.49 6.49
CA ALA A 65 8.41 1.49 5.50
C ALA A 65 8.57 2.93 6.03
N GLN A 66 8.22 3.18 7.30
CA GLN A 66 8.43 4.49 7.92
C GLN A 66 9.91 4.83 8.08
N ALA A 67 10.74 3.86 8.48
CA ALA A 67 12.18 4.05 8.57
C ALA A 67 12.78 4.36 7.19
N ALA A 68 12.36 3.65 6.13
CA ALA A 68 12.79 3.91 4.77
C ALA A 68 12.37 5.30 4.28
N LEU A 69 11.13 5.73 4.58
CA LEU A 69 10.63 7.05 4.23
C LEU A 69 11.41 8.17 4.94
N LEU A 70 11.73 7.99 6.23
CA LEU A 70 12.53 8.95 6.99
C LEU A 70 13.97 9.02 6.44
N ALA A 71 14.57 7.88 6.12
CA ALA A 71 15.90 7.82 5.51
C ALA A 71 15.92 8.51 4.14
N ALA A 72 14.89 8.30 3.31
CA ALA A 72 14.76 8.98 2.02
C ALA A 72 14.61 10.50 2.16
N GLN A 73 13.81 10.97 3.13
CA GLN A 73 13.68 12.40 3.43
C GLN A 73 15.00 13.01 3.93
N GLN A 74 15.74 12.30 4.79
CA GLN A 74 17.05 12.75 5.26
C GLN A 74 18.08 12.79 4.13
N ALA A 75 18.08 11.79 3.24
CA ALA A 75 18.95 11.78 2.06
C ALA A 75 18.61 12.93 1.11
N ALA A 76 17.33 13.23 0.90
CA ALA A 76 16.89 14.37 0.09
C ALA A 76 17.31 15.71 0.74
N ALA A 77 17.12 15.87 2.06
CA ALA A 77 17.53 17.07 2.78
C ALA A 77 19.05 17.27 2.76
N GLN A 78 19.84 16.20 2.88
CA GLN A 78 21.31 16.27 2.77
C GLN A 78 21.75 16.60 1.35
N ALA A 79 21.11 16.03 0.32
CA ALA A 79 21.39 16.37 -1.06
C ALA A 79 21.14 17.87 -1.32
N SER A 80 20.03 18.41 -0.80
CA SER A 80 19.73 19.84 -0.87
C SER A 80 20.73 20.72 -0.08
N ALA A 81 21.25 20.24 1.05
CA ALA A 81 22.22 20.98 1.87
C ALA A 81 23.66 20.95 1.31
N THR A 82 24.01 19.96 0.48
CA THR A 82 25.30 19.91 -0.23
C THR A 82 25.29 20.63 -1.56
N GLN A 83 24.12 21.06 -2.04
CA GLN A 83 24.05 22.00 -3.15
C GLN A 83 24.37 23.38 -2.57
N PRO A 84 25.32 24.15 -3.16
CA PRO A 84 25.56 25.50 -2.70
C PRO A 84 24.24 26.27 -2.75
N GLU A 85 23.77 26.75 -1.60
CA GLU A 85 22.71 27.75 -1.55
C GLU A 85 23.17 28.87 -2.49
N ASN A 86 22.49 29.03 -3.63
CA ASN A 86 22.78 30.12 -4.55
C ASN A 86 22.59 31.42 -3.76
N PRO A 87 23.66 32.15 -3.42
CA PRO A 87 23.55 33.41 -2.72
C PRO A 87 23.22 34.43 -3.79
N ASP A 88 21.94 34.54 -4.13
CA ASP A 88 21.27 35.79 -4.43
C ASP A 88 19.85 35.49 -4.94
N ALA A 89 18.88 35.96 -4.20
CA ALA A 89 17.49 36.07 -4.64
C ALA A 89 17.33 37.27 -5.59
N ASP A 90 18.29 37.51 -6.50
CA ASP A 90 18.15 38.55 -7.50
C ASP A 90 17.33 38.00 -8.69
N PRO A 91 16.16 38.54 -9.00
CA PRO A 91 15.37 38.13 -10.16
C PRO A 91 16.08 38.38 -11.50
N ARG A 92 17.19 39.13 -11.51
CA ARG A 92 18.07 39.34 -12.68
C ARG A 92 19.16 38.28 -12.84
N GLN A 93 19.13 37.23 -12.00
CA GLN A 93 20.15 36.19 -12.05
C GLN A 93 20.18 35.55 -13.44
N ALA A 94 21.32 35.74 -14.10
CA ALA A 94 21.66 35.07 -15.34
C ALA A 94 22.70 33.99 -15.05
N ILE A 95 22.50 32.82 -15.64
CA ILE A 95 23.49 31.74 -15.63
C ILE A 95 23.97 31.47 -17.04
N LEU A 96 25.19 30.98 -17.16
CA LEU A 96 25.66 30.33 -18.37
C LEU A 96 25.56 28.83 -18.16
N ALA A 97 24.89 28.14 -19.08
CA ALA A 97 24.73 26.70 -19.02
C ALA A 97 24.99 26.04 -20.38
N CYS A 98 25.60 24.85 -20.36
CA CYS A 98 25.81 24.02 -21.54
C CYS A 98 25.69 22.52 -21.19
N SER A 99 25.50 21.69 -22.21
CA SER A 99 25.47 20.23 -22.06
C SER A 99 26.85 19.71 -21.67
N ALA A 100 26.93 19.00 -20.55
CA ALA A 100 28.18 18.40 -20.06
C ALA A 100 28.75 17.37 -21.03
N ASP A 101 27.87 16.63 -21.72
CA ASP A 101 28.19 15.54 -22.64
C ASP A 101 28.28 16.03 -24.10
N GLY A 102 27.99 17.30 -24.38
CA GLY A 102 27.89 17.86 -25.73
C GLY A 102 26.67 17.37 -26.54
N VAL A 103 25.81 16.55 -25.93
CA VAL A 103 24.57 16.06 -26.54
C VAL A 103 23.48 17.12 -26.42
N GLU A 104 22.74 17.36 -27.49
CA GLU A 104 21.64 18.32 -27.50
C GLU A 104 20.42 17.81 -26.74
N PHE A 105 19.87 18.63 -25.84
CA PHE A 105 18.65 18.27 -25.10
C PHE A 105 17.87 19.48 -24.60
N TRP A 106 16.57 19.27 -24.40
CA TRP A 106 15.65 20.30 -23.94
C TRP A 106 15.42 20.24 -22.43
N ARG A 107 15.55 21.38 -21.74
CA ARG A 107 15.10 21.58 -20.36
C ARG A 107 14.54 22.96 -20.15
N GLY A 108 13.43 23.04 -19.42
CA GLY A 108 12.81 24.32 -19.08
C GLY A 108 12.43 25.18 -20.29
N GLY A 109 12.15 24.57 -21.44
CA GLY A 109 11.86 25.31 -22.69
C GLY A 109 13.10 25.83 -23.44
N VAL A 110 14.31 25.54 -22.97
CA VAL A 110 15.57 25.93 -23.60
C VAL A 110 16.27 24.68 -24.17
N LEU A 111 16.80 24.80 -25.39
CA LEU A 111 17.62 23.77 -26.03
C LEU A 111 19.08 24.01 -25.67
N PHE A 112 19.66 23.06 -24.94
CA PHE A 112 21.06 23.05 -24.56
C PHE A 112 21.88 22.22 -25.54
N ASN A 113 23.00 22.78 -25.98
CA ASN A 113 23.99 22.11 -26.81
C ASN A 113 25.37 22.20 -26.14
N HIS A 114 26.45 22.04 -26.91
CA HIS A 114 27.82 22.13 -26.41
C HIS A 114 28.30 23.58 -26.14
N GLU A 115 27.53 24.59 -26.55
CA GLU A 115 27.85 26.00 -26.38
C GLU A 115 27.27 26.55 -25.07
N TRP A 116 27.98 27.50 -24.46
CA TRP A 116 27.50 28.19 -23.27
C TRP A 116 26.40 29.18 -23.64
N GLN A 117 25.19 28.91 -23.19
CA GLN A 117 24.04 29.78 -23.40
C GLN A 117 23.72 30.56 -22.13
N ARG A 118 23.49 31.87 -22.29
CA ARG A 118 23.03 32.72 -21.20
C ARG A 118 21.53 32.53 -21.03
N ILE A 119 21.12 32.26 -19.80
CA ILE A 119 19.71 32.04 -19.45
C ILE A 119 19.40 32.95 -18.30
N GLU A 120 18.33 33.73 -18.46
CA GLU A 120 17.82 34.63 -17.45
C GLU A 120 16.66 33.98 -16.71
N ARG A 121 16.69 34.04 -15.38
CA ARG A 121 15.63 33.47 -14.52
C ARG A 121 14.25 34.05 -14.85
N ALA A 122 14.19 35.33 -15.20
CA ALA A 122 12.97 36.01 -15.60
C ALA A 122 12.37 35.47 -16.91
N GLU A 123 13.19 35.00 -17.86
CA GLU A 123 12.73 34.51 -19.16
C GLU A 123 12.17 33.09 -19.10
N VAL A 124 12.80 32.21 -18.32
CA VAL A 124 12.36 30.81 -18.21
C VAL A 124 11.32 30.59 -17.11
N GLY A 125 11.29 31.48 -16.11
CA GLY A 125 10.42 31.35 -14.94
C GLY A 125 10.94 30.37 -13.88
N GLU A 126 10.46 30.52 -12.65
CA GLU A 126 11.00 29.85 -11.45
C GLU A 126 11.03 28.31 -11.55
N GLU A 127 9.94 27.70 -12.03
CA GLU A 127 9.86 26.25 -12.14
C GLU A 127 10.83 25.68 -13.19
N ALA A 128 10.99 26.36 -14.32
CA ALA A 128 11.93 25.95 -15.36
C ALA A 128 13.37 26.21 -14.92
N TRP A 129 13.62 27.33 -14.25
CA TRP A 129 14.89 27.68 -13.65
C TRP A 129 15.38 26.60 -12.69
N GLN A 130 14.53 26.20 -11.73
CA GLN A 130 14.86 25.14 -10.79
C GLN A 130 15.16 23.82 -11.50
N ARG A 131 14.45 23.48 -12.57
CA ARG A 131 14.73 22.28 -13.36
C ARG A 131 16.07 22.36 -14.10
N ILE A 132 16.46 23.55 -14.55
CA ILE A 132 17.74 23.78 -15.24
C ILE A 132 18.89 23.70 -14.24
N VAL A 133 18.83 24.42 -13.11
CA VAL A 133 19.93 24.43 -12.12
C VAL A 133 20.14 23.08 -11.41
N ASN A 134 19.09 22.26 -11.32
CA ASN A 134 19.15 20.93 -10.74
C ASN A 134 19.45 19.82 -11.76
N GLU A 135 19.65 20.13 -13.04
CA GLU A 135 19.90 19.11 -14.05
C GLU A 135 21.37 18.65 -14.01
N PRO A 136 21.66 17.39 -13.64
CA PRO A 136 23.03 16.89 -13.52
C PRO A 136 23.77 16.84 -14.87
N ARG A 137 23.05 16.83 -15.99
CA ARG A 137 23.63 16.82 -17.34
C ARG A 137 24.06 18.21 -17.81
N LEU A 138 23.74 19.27 -17.07
CA LEU A 138 24.18 20.63 -17.39
C LEU A 138 25.42 20.99 -16.59
N ARG A 139 26.36 21.66 -17.26
CA ARG A 139 27.40 22.45 -16.60
C ARG A 139 26.89 23.85 -16.49
N ILE A 140 26.91 24.39 -15.27
CA ILE A 140 26.34 25.69 -14.96
C ILE A 140 27.40 26.51 -14.25
N LYS A 141 27.50 27.78 -14.65
CA LYS A 141 28.31 28.78 -13.97
C LYS A 141 27.53 30.10 -13.89
N ALA A 142 27.88 30.94 -12.93
CA ALA A 142 27.35 32.29 -12.87
C ALA A 142 27.69 33.02 -14.18
N ALA A 143 26.70 33.70 -14.77
CA ALA A 143 27.00 34.66 -15.82
C ALA A 143 27.57 35.89 -15.11
N ASP A 144 28.90 35.94 -14.97
CA ASP A 144 29.59 37.07 -14.34
C ASP A 144 29.13 38.38 -15.01
N GLU A 145 28.58 39.30 -14.22
CA GLU A 145 28.24 40.66 -14.67
C GLU A 145 29.48 41.58 -14.69
N TYR A 146 30.69 41.08 -14.40
CA TYR A 146 31.93 41.84 -14.53
C TYR A 146 32.75 41.43 -15.75
N GLY A 147 32.48 42.10 -16.86
CA GLY A 147 33.20 41.93 -18.11
C GLY A 147 33.12 43.11 -19.09
N ALA A 148 32.95 44.36 -18.61
CA ALA A 148 33.41 45.63 -19.22
C ALA A 148 32.92 46.83 -18.40
#